data_AF-A0A831P0L0-F1
#
_entry.id   AF-A0A831P0L0-F1
#
_cell.length_a   1.000
_cell.length_b   1.000
_cell.length_c   1.000
_cell.angle_alpha   90.00
_cell.angle_beta   90.00
_cell.angle_gamma   90.00
#
_symmetry.space_group_name_H-M   'P 1'
#
loop_
_entity.id
_entity.type
_entity.pdbx_description
1 polymer ?
#
loop_
_entity_poly.entity_id
_entity_poly.type
_entity_poly.pdbx_seq_one_letter_code
_entity_poly.pdbx_strand_id
1 'polypeptide(L)'
;MRLASPFEWIGERSLTFLEETGDGFLLLIRVVRGIFHLPVPVRLTIQQMEEVGVRSLPVVLVTGLFTGAVLALQTFSGFKRFGAEGLVGTVVALS
;
A
#
# COMPACT_ATOMS: atom_id res chain seq x y z
N MET A 1 40.62 -4.18 27.50
CA MET A 1 39.52 -3.32 27.96
C MET A 1 38.32 -3.59 27.07
N ARG A 2 37.34 -4.34 27.60
CA ARG A 2 36.13 -4.85 26.92
C ARG A 2 34.90 -4.19 27.56
N LEU A 3 34.63 -2.92 27.25
CA LEU A 3 33.43 -2.22 27.74
C LEU A 3 32.70 -1.39 26.66
N ALA A 4 33.10 -1.46 25.38
CA ALA A 4 32.44 -0.74 24.28
C ALA A 4 31.39 -1.56 23.50
N SER A 5 31.26 -2.87 23.76
CA SER A 5 30.53 -3.80 22.88
C SER A 5 29.03 -3.55 22.68
N PRO A 6 28.24 -3.05 23.66
CA PRO A 6 26.81 -2.80 23.43
C PRO A 6 26.58 -1.49 22.68
N PHE A 7 27.35 -0.44 23.01
CA PHE A 7 27.20 0.88 22.41
C PHE A 7 27.73 0.91 20.97
N GLU A 8 28.83 0.21 20.70
CA GLU A 8 29.38 0.06 19.35
C GLU A 8 28.43 -0.72 18.44
N TRP A 9 27.84 -1.82 18.93
CA TRP A 9 26.84 -2.60 18.19
C TRP A 9 25.56 -1.80 17.87
N ILE A 10 25.07 -1.00 18.83
CA ILE A 10 23.93 -0.10 18.62
C ILE A 10 24.30 1.00 17.62
N GLY A 11 25.50 1.57 17.74
CA GLY A 11 26.02 2.60 16.85
C GLY A 11 26.12 2.10 15.41
N GLU A 12 26.77 0.96 15.18
CA GLU A 12 26.86 0.32 13.88
C GLU A 12 25.48 0.03 13.30
N ARG A 13 24.57 -0.60 14.08
CA ARG A 13 23.23 -0.92 13.58
C ARG A 13 22.42 0.32 13.22
N SER A 14 22.53 1.38 14.01
CA SER A 14 21.86 2.65 13.76
C SER A 14 22.42 3.34 12.51
N LEU A 15 23.74 3.35 12.34
CA LEU A 15 24.39 3.93 11.16
C LEU A 15 24.04 3.15 9.90
N THR A 16 24.09 1.81 9.93
CA THR A 16 23.67 0.97 8.80
C THR A 16 22.20 1.20 8.45
N PHE A 17 21.31 1.32 9.45
CA PHE A 17 19.90 1.60 9.20
C PHE A 17 19.69 2.98 8.54
N LEU A 18 20.41 4.01 9.00
CA LEU A 18 20.38 5.35 8.40
C LEU A 18 20.93 5.33 6.98
N GLU A 19 21.99 4.58 6.72
CA GLU A 19 22.61 4.45 5.41
C GLU A 19 21.68 3.74 4.41
N GLU A 20 21.14 2.57 4.77
CA GLU A 20 20.17 1.83 3.95
C GLU A 20 18.91 2.67 3.65
N THR A 21 18.41 3.39 4.66
CA THR A 21 17.26 4.28 4.50
C THR A 21 17.60 5.49 3.62
N GLY A 22 18.77 6.08 3.81
CA GLY A 22 19.27 7.20 3.02
C GLY A 22 19.44 6.85 1.55
N ASP A 23 20.00 5.68 1.26
CA ASP A 23 20.17 5.16 -0.09
C ASP A 23 18.82 4.92 -0.77
N GLY A 24 17.87 4.32 -0.06
CA GLY A 24 16.49 4.15 -0.54
C GLY A 24 15.81 5.50 -0.84
N PHE A 25 16.00 6.48 0.02
CA PHE A 25 15.46 7.82 -0.15
C PHE A 25 16.08 8.56 -1.35
N LEU A 26 17.40 8.47 -1.52
CA LEU A 26 18.09 9.04 -2.68
C LEU A 26 17.67 8.37 -3.98
N LEU A 27 17.47 7.04 -3.98
CA LEU A 27 16.92 6.31 -5.12
C LEU A 27 15.52 6.82 -5.47
N LEU A 28 14.64 6.98 -4.48
CA LEU A 28 13.30 7.52 -4.69
C LEU A 28 13.35 8.91 -5.34
N ILE A 29 14.21 9.82 -4.84
CA ILE A 29 14.37 11.15 -5.44
C ILE A 29 14.84 11.04 -6.90
N ARG A 30 15.78 10.16 -7.20
CA ARG A 30 16.28 9.94 -8.58
C ARG A 30 15.17 9.42 -9.49
N VAL A 31 14.39 8.46 -9.03
CA VAL A 31 13.25 7.90 -9.78
C VAL A 31 12.20 8.99 -10.03
N VAL A 32 11.78 9.73 -9.01
CA VAL A 32 10.78 10.80 -9.14
C VAL A 32 11.24 11.89 -10.09
N ARG A 33 12.51 12.32 -10.01
CA ARG A 33 13.08 13.26 -10.99
C ARG A 33 13.09 12.67 -12.40
N GLY A 34 13.39 11.37 -12.53
CA GLY A 34 13.36 10.63 -13.78
C GLY A 34 11.98 10.54 -14.43
N ILE A 35 10.89 10.54 -13.66
CA ILE A 35 9.52 10.56 -14.20
C ILE A 35 9.26 11.81 -15.05
N PHE A 36 9.83 12.96 -14.65
CA PHE A 36 9.67 14.22 -15.36
C PHE A 36 10.61 14.36 -16.58
N HIS A 37 11.55 13.43 -16.78
CA HIS A 37 12.39 13.38 -17.96
C HIS A 37 11.73 12.57 -19.09
N LEU A 38 11.52 13.21 -20.24
CA LEU A 38 10.90 12.65 -21.44
C LEU A 38 12.00 12.23 -22.44
N PRO A 39 11.96 11.05 -23.10
CA PRO A 39 10.79 10.23 -23.39
C PRO A 39 10.58 9.03 -22.44
N VAL A 40 9.37 8.91 -21.92
CA VAL A 40 8.93 7.75 -21.13
C VAL A 40 8.76 6.54 -22.06
N PRO A 41 9.33 5.36 -21.71
CA PRO A 41 9.18 4.15 -22.52
C PRO A 41 7.80 3.52 -22.30
N VAL A 42 6.79 4.02 -23.01
CA VAL A 42 5.38 3.59 -22.90
C VAL A 42 5.21 2.07 -22.95
N ARG A 43 5.97 1.38 -23.82
CA ARG A 43 5.96 -0.09 -23.91
C ARG A 43 6.35 -0.77 -22.60
N LEU A 44 7.40 -0.27 -21.93
CA LEU A 44 7.83 -0.81 -20.64
C LEU A 44 6.82 -0.47 -19.55
N THR A 45 6.23 0.73 -19.57
CA THR A 45 5.17 1.10 -18.63
C THR A 45 3.97 0.17 -18.72
N ILE A 46 3.49 -0.15 -19.93
CA ILE A 46 2.37 -1.08 -20.13
C ILE A 46 2.72 -2.48 -19.62
N GLN A 47 3.93 -2.98 -19.90
CA GLN A 47 4.38 -4.27 -19.37
C GLN A 47 4.40 -4.31 -17.84
N GLN A 48 4.83 -3.22 -17.19
CA GLN A 48 4.80 -3.12 -15.73
C GLN A 48 3.37 -3.02 -15.18
N MET A 49 2.45 -2.35 -15.88
CA MET A 49 1.03 -2.30 -15.52
C MET A 49 0.37 -3.69 -15.62
N GLU A 50 0.72 -4.49 -16.62
CA GLU A 50 0.26 -5.88 -16.72
C GLU A 50 0.80 -6.73 -15.56
N GLU A 51 2.12 -6.66 -15.34
CA GLU A 51 2.80 -7.46 -14.32
C GLU A 51 2.32 -7.14 -12.90
N VAL A 52 2.17 -5.87 -12.55
CA VAL A 52 1.78 -5.45 -11.20
C VAL A 52 0.25 -5.36 -11.05
N GLY A 53 -0.43 -4.79 -12.05
CA GLY A 53 -1.88 -4.53 -11.99
C GLY A 53 -2.71 -5.74 -12.38
N VAL A 54 -2.50 -6.30 -13.59
CA VAL A 54 -3.35 -7.38 -14.10
C VAL A 54 -3.13 -8.67 -13.32
N ARG A 55 -1.89 -9.02 -12.98
CA ARG A 55 -1.60 -10.23 -12.19
C ARG A 55 -2.13 -10.16 -10.75
N SER A 56 -2.36 -8.97 -10.20
CA SER A 56 -2.93 -8.82 -8.85
C SER A 56 -4.46 -8.84 -8.82
N LEU A 57 -5.15 -8.78 -9.98
CA LEU A 57 -6.61 -8.77 -10.07
C LEU A 57 -7.31 -9.90 -9.30
N PRO A 58 -6.88 -11.18 -9.37
CA PRO A 58 -7.56 -12.25 -8.66
C PRO A 58 -7.61 -12.01 -7.15
N VAL A 59 -6.51 -11.51 -6.57
CA VAL A 59 -6.43 -11.21 -5.13
C VAL A 59 -7.34 -10.04 -4.79
N VAL A 60 -7.29 -8.96 -5.58
CA VAL A 60 -8.11 -7.75 -5.37
C VAL A 60 -9.61 -8.05 -5.48
N LEU A 61 -10.01 -8.88 -6.45
CA LEU A 61 -11.42 -9.26 -6.64
C LEU A 61 -11.95 -10.08 -5.46
N VAL A 62 -11.17 -11.06 -5.00
CA VAL A 62 -11.55 -11.89 -3.87
C VAL A 62 -11.65 -11.05 -2.60
N THR A 63 -10.62 -10.24 -2.29
CA THR A 63 -10.64 -9.39 -1.10
C THR A 63 -11.75 -8.35 -1.15
N GLY A 64 -11.94 -7.68 -2.28
CA GLY A 64 -13.00 -6.69 -2.48
C GLY A 64 -14.41 -7.28 -2.33
N LEU A 65 -14.65 -8.46 -2.90
CA LEU A 65 -15.94 -9.15 -2.78
C LEU A 65 -16.25 -9.49 -1.32
N PHE A 66 -15.31 -10.11 -0.61
CA PHE A 66 -15.55 -10.51 0.78
C PHE A 66 -15.65 -9.30 1.71
N THR A 67 -14.78 -8.30 1.57
CA THR A 67 -14.87 -7.05 2.34
C THR A 67 -16.20 -6.34 2.08
N GLY A 68 -16.61 -6.22 0.82
CA GLY A 68 -17.90 -5.62 0.44
C GLY A 68 -19.10 -6.39 1.01
N ALA A 69 -19.09 -7.72 0.95
CA ALA A 69 -20.14 -8.57 1.52
C ALA A 69 -20.25 -8.40 3.04
N VAL A 70 -19.11 -8.33 3.74
CA VAL A 70 -19.06 -8.11 5.20
C VAL A 70 -19.58 -6.72 5.55
N LEU A 71 -19.17 -5.68 4.82
CA LEU A 71 -19.68 -4.31 5.02
C LEU A 71 -21.19 -4.23 4.80
N ALA A 72 -21.71 -4.88 3.75
CA ALA A 72 -23.14 -4.92 3.48
C ALA A 72 -23.93 -5.59 4.62
N LEU A 73 -23.45 -6.74 5.11
CA LEU A 73 -24.09 -7.46 6.21
C LEU A 73 -24.08 -6.65 7.52
N GLN A 74 -22.96 -6.03 7.85
CA GLN A 74 -22.84 -5.19 9.05
C GLN A 74 -23.72 -3.95 8.96
N THR A 75 -23.71 -3.28 7.80
CA THR A 75 -24.54 -2.09 7.56
C THR A 75 -26.03 -2.45 7.66
N PHE A 76 -26.47 -3.55 7.05
CA PHE A 76 -27.86 -4.01 7.19
C PHE A 76 -28.27 -4.21 8.65
N SER A 77 -27.43 -4.89 9.44
CA SER A 77 -27.71 -5.12 10.87
C SER A 77 -27.76 -3.83 11.69
N GLY A 78 -26.95 -2.83 11.33
CA GLY A 78 -26.95 -1.50 11.95
C GLY A 78 -28.20 -0.70 11.61
N PHE A 79 -28.60 -0.64 10.34
CA PHE A 79 -29.74 0.15 9.87
C PHE A 79 -31.10 -0.50 10.16
N LYS A 80 -31.16 -1.83 10.30
CA LYS A 80 -32.36 -2.55 10.76
C LYS A 80 -32.83 -2.06 12.14
N ARG A 81 -31.91 -1.65 13.01
CA ARG A 81 -32.24 -1.09 14.35
C ARG A 81 -32.88 0.30 14.28
N PHE A 82 -32.75 1.01 13.17
CA PHE A 82 -33.30 2.35 12.96
C PHE A 82 -34.49 2.40 12.00
N GLY A 83 -34.99 1.23 11.53
CA GLY A 83 -36.10 1.15 10.58
C GLY A 83 -35.78 1.69 9.18
N ALA A 84 -34.50 1.85 8.84
CA ALA A 84 -34.03 2.51 7.61
C ALA A 84 -33.28 1.54 6.68
N GLU A 85 -33.86 0.36 6.46
CA GLU A 85 -33.26 -0.73 5.66
C GLU A 85 -32.96 -0.31 4.19
N GLY A 86 -33.69 0.66 3.64
CA GLY A 86 -33.48 1.18 2.28
C GLY A 86 -32.20 1.99 2.07
N LEU A 87 -31.52 2.44 3.14
CA LEU A 87 -30.29 3.26 3.04
C LEU A 87 -29.01 2.42 3.02
N VAL A 88 -29.11 1.11 3.26
CA VAL A 88 -27.97 0.20 3.36
C VAL A 88 -27.13 0.18 2.09
N GLY A 89 -27.77 0.14 0.91
CA GLY A 89 -27.07 0.14 -0.38
C GLY A 89 -26.28 1.43 -0.63
N THR A 90 -26.84 2.58 -0.26
CA THR A 90 -26.20 3.89 -0.44
C THR A 90 -24.97 4.04 0.45
N VAL A 91 -25.02 3.58 1.69
CA VAL A 91 -23.91 3.67 2.64
C VAL A 91 -22.76 2.74 2.26
N VAL A 92 -23.06 1.54 1.79
CA VAL A 92 -22.04 0.59 1.29
C VAL A 92 -21.35 1.11 0.04
N ALA A 93 -22.08 1.79 -0.86
CA ALA A 93 -21.48 2.39 -2.06
C ALA A 93 -20.64 3.65 -1.77
N LEU A 94 -20.86 4.31 -0.62
CA LEU A 94 -20.13 5.50 -0.18
C LEU A 94 -18.85 5.20 0.62
N SER A 95 -18.71 3.97 1.15
CA SER A 95 -17.59 3.54 2.01
C SER A 95 -16.47 2.91 1.20
#